data_AF-Q19AE3-F1
#
_entry.id   AF-Q19AE3-F1
#
_cell.length_a   1.000
_cell.length_b   1.000
_cell.length_c   1.000
_cell.angle_alpha   90.00
_cell.angle_beta   90.00
_cell.angle_gamma   90.00
#
_symmetry.space_group_name_H-M   'P 1'
#
loop_
_entity.id
_entity.type
_entity.pdbx_description
1 polymer ?
#
loop_
_entity_poly.entity_id
_entity_poly.type
_entity_poly.pdbx_seq_one_letter_code
_entity_poly.pdbx_strand_id
1 'polypeptide(L)'
;MFVVVAAGNMGPACGTLESPGNLNNVLTVGATDSADNIASYSSKGPNAAGVVKPDIAAPGSLIYSTCYTGDTDYCTKSGTTMATPH
;
A
#
# COMPACT_ATOMS: atom_id res chain seq x y z
N MET A 1 14.77 0.19 15.05
CA MET A 1 14.43 0.75 13.72
C MET A 1 13.00 0.33 13.42
N PHE A 2 12.14 1.26 13.04
CA PHE A 2 10.77 0.99 12.62
C PHE A 2 10.69 1.11 11.10
N VAL A 3 10.15 0.10 10.43
CA VAL A 3 10.16 0.01 8.96
C VAL A 3 8.71 -0.17 8.48
N VAL A 4 8.29 0.76 7.63
CA VAL A 4 6.96 0.77 7.00
C VAL A 4 7.12 0.45 5.53
N VAL A 5 6.32 -0.48 5.01
CA VAL A 5 6.46 -1.04 3.66
C VAL A 5 5.11 -1.15 2.98
N ALA A 6 5.07 -0.87 1.68
CA ALA A 6 3.87 -1.08 0.87
C ALA A 6 3.51 -2.58 0.76
N ALA A 7 2.23 -2.91 0.82
CA ALA A 7 1.75 -4.29 0.63
C ALA A 7 1.99 -4.82 -0.78
N GLY A 8 2.02 -3.94 -1.77
CA GLY A 8 2.08 -4.27 -3.19
C GLY A 8 0.78 -3.94 -3.93
N ASN A 9 0.83 -3.93 -5.26
CA ASN A 9 -0.28 -3.54 -6.13
C ASN A 9 -0.80 -4.69 -7.01
N MET A 10 -0.71 -5.92 -6.52
CA MET A 10 -1.04 -7.16 -7.24
C MET A 10 -2.35 -7.81 -6.78
N GLY A 11 -3.19 -7.07 -6.05
CA GLY A 11 -4.56 -7.48 -5.74
C GLY A 11 -5.41 -7.71 -7.00
N PRO A 12 -6.65 -8.23 -6.88
CA PRO A 12 -7.43 -8.33 -5.65
C PRO A 12 -7.32 -9.69 -4.94
N ALA A 13 -6.63 -10.66 -5.54
CA ALA A 13 -6.50 -12.00 -4.98
C ALA A 13 -5.71 -12.01 -3.67
N CYS A 14 -5.96 -13.01 -2.81
CA CYS A 14 -5.18 -13.27 -1.61
C CYS A 14 -3.81 -13.85 -1.96
N GLY A 15 -2.83 -13.69 -1.06
CA GLY A 15 -1.47 -14.20 -1.26
C GLY A 15 -0.64 -13.40 -2.26
N THR A 16 -0.96 -12.12 -2.46
CA THR A 16 -0.37 -11.24 -3.49
C THR A 16 0.60 -10.21 -2.91
N LEU A 17 1.00 -10.38 -1.64
CA LEU A 17 1.95 -9.50 -0.98
C LEU A 17 3.32 -9.56 -1.66
N GLU A 18 3.90 -8.39 -1.89
CA GLU A 18 5.22 -8.25 -2.49
C GLU A 18 6.30 -8.18 -1.42
N SER A 19 7.52 -8.59 -1.74
CA SER A 19 8.68 -8.40 -0.86
C SER A 19 9.13 -6.93 -0.91
N PRO A 20 9.48 -6.29 0.23
CA PRO A 20 9.60 -6.86 1.57
C PRO A 20 8.33 -6.77 2.44
N GLY A 21 7.19 -6.33 1.90
CA GLY A 21 5.92 -6.18 2.62
C GLY A 21 5.30 -7.50 3.08
N ASN A 22 5.79 -8.65 2.60
CA ASN A 22 5.41 -9.98 3.05
C ASN A 22 6.15 -10.44 4.32
N LEU A 23 7.15 -9.70 4.82
CA LEU A 23 7.93 -10.07 6.01
C LEU A 23 7.15 -9.85 7.31
N ASN A 24 7.45 -10.66 8.33
CA ASN A 24 6.76 -10.59 9.64
C ASN A 24 7.18 -9.40 10.50
N ASN A 25 8.39 -8.85 10.29
CA ASN A 25 9.02 -7.85 11.15
C ASN A 25 8.94 -6.42 10.61
N VAL A 26 8.08 -6.17 9.62
CA VAL A 26 7.80 -4.84 9.06
C VAL A 26 6.33 -4.49 9.24
N LEU A 27 6.02 -3.20 9.28
CA LEU A 27 4.64 -2.71 9.21
C LEU A 27 4.25 -2.57 7.73
N THR A 28 3.35 -3.43 7.27
CA THR A 28 2.88 -3.51 5.89
C THR A 28 1.58 -2.73 5.74
N VAL A 29 1.52 -1.84 4.75
CA VAL A 29 0.39 -0.93 4.53
C VAL A 29 -0.33 -1.25 3.22
N GLY A 30 -1.62 -1.56 3.32
CA GLY A 30 -2.56 -1.69 2.19
C GLY A 30 -3.18 -0.34 1.80
N ALA A 31 -3.87 -0.30 0.66
CA ALA A 31 -4.50 0.91 0.14
C ALA A 31 -6.03 0.86 0.22
N THR A 32 -6.65 1.97 0.64
CA THR A 32 -8.09 2.23 0.52
C THR A 32 -8.41 3.28 -0.54
N ASP A 33 -9.67 3.36 -0.94
CA ASP A 33 -10.25 4.48 -1.68
C ASP A 33 -10.88 5.54 -0.77
N SER A 34 -11.45 6.60 -1.36
CA SER A 34 -12.05 7.71 -0.62
C SER A 34 -13.37 7.35 0.10
N ALA A 35 -13.88 6.14 -0.11
CA ALA A 35 -15.04 5.60 0.60
C ALA A 35 -14.61 4.50 1.61
N ASP A 36 -13.34 4.46 1.97
CA ASP A 36 -12.71 3.50 2.88
C ASP A 36 -12.83 2.03 2.44
N ASN A 37 -13.14 1.78 1.17
CA ASN A 37 -13.08 0.42 0.62
C ASN A 37 -11.62 0.07 0.31
N ILE A 38 -11.25 -1.20 0.46
CA ILE A 38 -9.94 -1.68 0.01
C ILE A 38 -9.83 -1.50 -1.51
N ALA A 39 -8.79 -0.79 -1.94
CA ALA A 39 -8.53 -0.56 -3.35
C ALA A 39 -8.34 -1.90 -4.07
N SER A 40 -8.92 -2.05 -5.27
CA SER A 40 -8.95 -3.33 -6.00
C SER A 40 -7.55 -3.90 -6.28
N TYR A 41 -6.57 -3.02 -6.49
CA TYR A 41 -5.17 -3.38 -6.72
C TYR A 41 -4.39 -3.66 -5.42
N SER A 42 -4.90 -3.31 -4.24
CA SER A 42 -4.16 -3.49 -2.99
C SER A 42 -3.89 -4.99 -2.77
N SER A 43 -2.62 -5.36 -2.68
CA SER A 43 -2.24 -6.72 -2.35
C SER A 43 -2.78 -7.15 -0.99
N LYS A 44 -3.15 -8.41 -0.88
CA LYS A 44 -3.73 -9.02 0.32
C LYS A 44 -2.93 -10.24 0.73
N GLY A 45 -2.84 -10.45 2.03
CA GLY A 45 -2.29 -11.67 2.59
C GLY A 45 -3.19 -12.89 2.37
N PRO A 46 -2.89 -14.00 3.08
CA PRO A 46 -1.79 -14.13 4.03
C PRO A 46 -0.42 -14.05 3.33
N ASN A 47 0.65 -13.85 4.10
CA ASN A 47 1.99 -14.08 3.57
C ASN A 47 2.29 -15.59 3.45
N ALA A 48 3.49 -15.94 2.96
CA ALA A 48 3.88 -17.33 2.74
C ALA A 48 3.88 -18.20 4.02
N ALA A 49 3.96 -17.59 5.20
CA ALA A 49 3.88 -18.26 6.49
C ALA A 49 2.44 -18.35 7.06
N GLY A 50 1.43 -17.91 6.31
CA GLY A 50 0.04 -17.89 6.76
C GLY A 50 -0.32 -16.70 7.66
N VAL A 51 0.58 -15.75 7.85
CA VAL A 51 0.36 -14.58 8.73
C VAL A 51 -0.53 -13.56 8.03
N VAL A 52 -1.49 -13.02 8.78
CA VAL A 52 -2.37 -11.94 8.32
C VAL A 52 -1.55 -10.68 8.05
N LYS A 53 -1.67 -10.18 6.83
CA LYS A 53 -1.04 -8.97 6.29
C LYS A 53 -1.96 -8.41 5.19
N PRO A 54 -1.96 -7.11 4.86
CA PRO A 54 -1.21 -6.03 5.52
C PRO A 54 -1.63 -5.82 6.98
N ASP A 55 -0.80 -5.13 7.78
CA ASP A 55 -1.10 -4.85 9.19
C ASP A 55 -2.13 -3.73 9.35
N ILE A 56 -2.04 -2.72 8.48
CA ILE A 56 -2.96 -1.58 8.42
C ILE A 56 -3.29 -1.24 6.95
N ALA A 57 -4.34 -0.44 6.75
CA ALA A 57 -4.65 0.16 5.46
C ALA A 57 -4.83 1.66 5.63
N ALA A 58 -4.47 2.43 4.59
CA ALA A 58 -4.58 3.88 4.57
C ALA A 58 -5.00 4.36 3.17
N PRO A 59 -5.46 5.62 3.01
CA PRO A 59 -5.83 6.17 1.71
C PRO A 59 -4.69 6.04 0.70
N GLY A 60 -4.94 5.30 -0.37
CA GLY A 60 -3.95 5.05 -1.42
C GLY A 60 -4.47 5.24 -2.84
N SER A 61 -5.76 5.49 -3.03
CA SER A 61 -6.37 5.75 -4.33
C SER A 61 -6.54 7.24 -4.56
N LEU A 62 -6.10 7.73 -5.73
CA LEU A 62 -6.26 9.12 -6.15
C LEU A 62 -5.74 10.14 -5.12
N ILE A 63 -4.55 9.86 -4.57
CA ILE A 63 -3.89 10.73 -3.60
C ILE A 63 -3.18 11.87 -4.31
N TYR A 64 -3.53 13.10 -3.95
CA TYR A 64 -2.89 14.32 -4.43
C TYR A 64 -1.63 14.60 -3.61
N SER A 65 -0.48 14.67 -4.26
CA SER A 65 0.80 14.94 -3.61
C SER A 65 1.77 15.66 -4.56
N THR A 66 2.94 16.05 -4.04
CA THR A 66 4.00 16.71 -4.83
C THR A 66 4.47 15.81 -5.97
N CYS A 67 4.76 16.41 -7.12
CA CYS A 67 5.18 15.69 -8.33
C CYS A 67 6.60 16.07 -8.74
N TYR A 68 7.33 15.12 -9.32
CA TYR A 68 8.71 15.33 -9.77
C TYR A 68 8.83 16.14 -11.07
N THR A 69 7.71 16.54 -11.69
CA THR A 69 7.68 17.22 -12.99
C THR A 69 8.03 18.71 -12.91
N GLY A 70 8.04 19.29 -11.70
CA GLY A 70 8.44 20.67 -11.44
C GLY A 70 8.38 21.01 -9.96
N ASP A 71 9.06 22.08 -9.54
CA ASP A 71 9.22 22.46 -8.12
C ASP A 71 7.90 22.86 -7.42
N THR A 72 6.89 23.24 -8.21
CA THR A 72 5.57 23.63 -7.72
C THR A 72 4.47 22.65 -8.12
N ASP A 73 4.84 21.54 -8.76
CA ASP A 73 3.89 20.64 -9.37
C ASP A 73 3.31 19.66 -8.34
N TYR A 74 2.04 19.35 -8.55
CA TYR A 74 1.33 18.30 -7.83
C TYR A 74 0.66 17.38 -8.84
N CYS A 75 0.58 16.12 -8.48
CA CYS A 75 -0.12 15.14 -9.29
C CYS A 75 -0.88 14.15 -8.40
N THR A 76 -1.91 13.57 -8.99
CA THR A 76 -2.74 12.56 -8.35
C THR A 76 -2.23 11.19 -8.76
N LYS A 77 -1.90 10.34 -7.78
CA LYS A 77 -1.43 8.97 -8.01
C LYS A 77 -2.17 7.96 -7.14
N SER A 78 -2.18 6.72 -7.58
CA SER A 78 -2.80 5.59 -6.88
C SER A 78 -1.78 4.49 -6.65
N GLY A 79 -1.79 3.89 -5.46
CA GLY A 79 -0.98 2.74 -5.11
C GLY A 79 -0.83 2.57 -3.61
N THR A 80 -0.47 1.37 -3.16
CA THR A 80 0.00 1.14 -1.78
C THR A 80 1.24 1.98 -1.45
N THR A 81 2.01 2.38 -2.47
CA THR A 81 3.08 3.38 -2.38
C THR A 81 2.61 4.75 -1.89
N MET A 82 1.35 5.12 -2.14
CA MET A 82 0.76 6.38 -1.65
C MET A 82 0.14 6.21 -0.25
N ALA A 83 -0.34 5.01 0.07
CA ALA A 83 -0.87 4.69 1.40
C ALA A 83 0.25 4.57 2.46
N THR A 84 1.42 4.07 2.09
CA THR A 84 2.56 3.85 3.01
C THR A 84 3.08 5.12 3.70
N PRO A 85 3.25 6.27 3.01
CA PRO A 85 3.71 7.51 3.63
C PRO A 85 2.59 8.40 4.21
N HIS A 86 1.34 7.92 4.24
CA HIS A 86 0.20 8.68 4.78
C HIS A 86 0.35 8.92 6.29
#